data_AF-A0AA88J499-F1
#
_entry.id   AF-A0AA88J499-F1
#
_cell.length_a   1.000
_cell.length_b   1.000
_cell.length_c   1.000
_cell.angle_alpha   90.00
_cell.angle_beta   90.00
_cell.angle_gamma   90.00
#
_symmetry.space_group_name_H-M   'P 1'
#
loop_
_entity.id
_entity.type
_entity.pdbx_description
1 polymer ?
#
loop_
_entity_poly.entity_id
_entity_poly.type
_entity_poly.pdbx_seq_one_letter_code
_entity_poly.pdbx_strand_id
1 'polypeptide(L)'
;MYESQHFDLQENAGGFGDPNSWLSGDPGLSPTHRRNHPAIAGAGARNVDRDLFKDLVEIVPLVQSLIDRKASSSFTRRGSMIYTKTPSRESQYRKASELKGRNAAQSIPARKKREHGEKEGNNGSNNSDAESFSILSSRASTADDREELDLLKGQVEDLQRKLLEKDESLKSAEVLKNEMNAVHAQLDELKVQTSEKESLIKSTQRQLSDAKIKLADKQAALEKIQWEALTSNTKVEKLQEELNSVQREISSFMLLFDGLLKSDSGHYAEDYDISPCNVDNLPSIDDLDEIAMQKMEEAREAYIAAVAAAKEKKDEESLAAAASARLRLQSFVFGKSSTGAL
;
A
#
# COMPACT_ATOMS: atom_id res chain seq x y z
N MET A 1 34.99 22.81 16.51
CA MET A 1 34.41 22.70 17.86
C MET A 1 32.91 22.98 17.75
N TYR A 2 32.13 22.29 18.59
CA TYR A 2 30.66 22.29 18.78
C TYR A 2 29.83 21.48 17.77
N GLU A 3 28.83 20.66 18.15
CA GLU A 3 28.40 20.04 19.43
C GLU A 3 27.30 19.01 19.09
N SER A 4 27.34 17.81 19.67
CA SER A 4 26.29 16.79 19.53
C SER A 4 25.50 16.72 20.84
N GLN A 5 24.20 16.99 20.79
CA GLN A 5 23.31 16.87 21.95
C GLN A 5 22.85 15.42 22.12
N HIS A 6 23.31 14.82 23.22
CA HIS A 6 22.81 13.58 23.80
C HIS A 6 21.59 13.92 24.68
N PHE A 7 20.48 13.20 24.50
CA PHE A 7 19.37 13.19 25.47
C PHE A 7 19.41 11.87 26.22
N ASP A 8 19.82 11.95 27.49
CA ASP A 8 19.58 10.95 28.52
C ASP A 8 18.14 11.06 29.02
N LEU A 9 17.47 9.92 29.20
CA LEU A 9 16.32 9.82 30.08
C LEU A 9 16.47 8.56 30.93
N GLN A 10 16.90 8.86 32.16
CA GLN A 10 17.18 7.98 33.27
C GLN A 10 15.92 7.32 33.83
N GLU A 11 16.13 6.10 34.31
CA GLU A 11 15.29 5.25 35.13
C GLU A 11 14.44 5.97 36.18
N ASN A 12 13.21 5.49 36.35
CA ASN A 12 12.59 5.44 37.67
C ASN A 12 11.96 4.07 37.91
N ALA A 13 12.27 3.53 39.08
CA ALA A 13 12.03 2.17 39.54
C ALA A 13 10.60 1.94 40.04
N GLY A 14 10.20 0.67 40.11
CA GLY A 14 9.06 0.25 40.93
C GLY A 14 8.44 -1.06 40.46
N GLY A 15 8.83 -2.17 41.07
CA GLY A 15 8.47 -3.51 40.64
C GLY A 15 7.04 -3.96 40.94
N PHE A 16 6.60 -4.96 40.18
CA PHE A 16 5.82 -6.11 40.64
C PHE A 16 6.02 -7.20 39.58
N GLY A 17 6.86 -8.20 39.89
CA GLY A 17 7.22 -9.28 38.98
C GLY A 17 6.10 -10.33 38.91
N ASP A 18 5.49 -10.45 37.73
CA ASP A 18 4.57 -11.52 37.33
C ASP A 18 5.39 -12.78 36.94
N PRO A 19 5.15 -13.97 37.55
CA PRO A 19 5.99 -15.14 37.37
C PRO A 19 5.69 -15.94 36.09
N ASN A 20 5.52 -15.31 34.92
CA ASN A 20 5.26 -16.03 33.65
C ASN A 20 5.88 -15.40 32.38
N SER A 21 7.07 -14.79 32.48
CA SER A 21 7.77 -14.30 31.29
C SER A 21 8.77 -15.34 30.75
N TRP A 22 8.38 -16.02 29.68
CA TRP A 22 9.12 -17.08 28.97
C TRP A 22 10.27 -16.58 28.07
N LEU A 23 10.73 -15.34 28.21
CA LEU A 23 11.63 -14.71 27.23
C LEU A 23 12.87 -14.06 27.85
N SER A 24 13.57 -14.77 28.74
CA SER A 24 14.96 -14.42 29.07
C SER A 24 15.79 -15.68 29.24
N GLY A 25 16.36 -16.14 28.14
CA GLY A 25 17.37 -17.19 28.12
C GLY A 25 18.64 -16.67 27.46
N ASP A 26 19.50 -16.02 28.24
CA ASP A 26 20.94 -16.27 28.13
C ASP A 26 21.27 -17.22 29.28
N PRO A 27 21.99 -18.33 29.02
CA PRO A 27 23.33 -18.34 29.58
C PRO A 27 24.33 -19.11 28.70
N GLY A 28 25.36 -18.40 28.25
CA GLY A 28 26.67 -19.01 28.11
C GLY A 28 27.24 -19.37 29.48
N LEU A 29 27.06 -20.61 29.96
CA LEU A 29 27.98 -21.29 30.89
C LEU A 29 27.88 -22.82 30.71
N SER A 30 29.02 -23.42 30.36
CA SER A 30 29.27 -24.84 30.11
C SER A 30 28.80 -25.80 31.23
N PRO A 31 28.42 -27.04 30.88
CA PRO A 31 29.01 -28.19 31.57
C PRO A 31 29.66 -29.19 30.61
N THR A 32 30.86 -29.57 30.99
CA THR A 32 31.72 -30.64 30.50
C THR A 32 30.97 -31.96 30.25
N HIS A 33 30.91 -32.43 29.01
CA HIS A 33 30.96 -33.88 28.75
C HIS A 33 31.56 -34.18 27.37
N ARG A 34 32.83 -34.59 27.38
CA ARG A 34 33.44 -35.29 26.26
C ARG A 34 32.64 -36.57 25.98
N ARG A 35 32.28 -36.79 24.73
CA ARG A 35 32.32 -38.12 24.10
C ARG A 35 32.55 -37.95 22.60
N ASN A 36 33.77 -38.23 22.18
CA ASN A 36 34.17 -38.36 20.78
C ASN A 36 33.44 -39.55 20.14
N HIS A 37 33.02 -39.44 18.88
CA HIS A 37 33.20 -40.44 17.81
C HIS A 37 32.77 -39.85 16.45
N PRO A 38 33.28 -40.39 15.32
CA PRO A 38 33.81 -39.61 14.20
C PRO A 38 32.83 -39.40 13.05
N ALA A 39 33.22 -38.49 12.14
CA ALA A 39 32.57 -38.22 10.87
C ALA A 39 32.43 -39.48 10.00
N ILE A 40 31.20 -39.76 9.56
CA ILE A 40 30.89 -40.54 8.37
C ILE A 40 29.99 -39.68 7.49
N ALA A 41 30.40 -39.54 6.23
CA ALA A 41 29.78 -38.73 5.20
C ALA A 41 28.41 -39.25 4.77
N GLY A 42 27.54 -38.30 4.39
CA GLY A 42 26.50 -38.50 3.38
C GLY A 42 25.10 -38.84 3.90
N ALA A 43 24.29 -37.81 4.17
CA ALA A 43 22.88 -37.73 3.76
C ALA A 43 22.29 -36.41 4.27
N GLY A 44 21.87 -35.54 3.36
CA GLY A 44 20.99 -34.46 3.74
C GLY A 44 19.70 -35.04 4.31
N ALA A 45 19.37 -34.67 5.55
CA ALA A 45 18.02 -34.42 6.06
C ALA A 45 17.99 -34.59 7.60
N ARG A 46 17.01 -33.89 8.19
CA ARG A 46 16.33 -34.19 9.46
C ARG A 46 16.95 -33.61 10.73
N ASN A 47 16.84 -32.29 10.86
CA ASN A 47 16.36 -31.70 12.12
C ASN A 47 14.97 -31.10 11.86
N VAL A 48 14.02 -31.92 11.39
CA VAL A 48 12.62 -31.52 11.43
C VAL A 48 12.21 -31.74 12.88
N ASP A 49 11.78 -30.66 13.53
CA ASP A 49 11.24 -30.73 14.88
C ASP A 49 10.20 -31.86 14.93
N ARG A 50 10.37 -32.76 15.89
CA ARG A 50 9.60 -33.99 15.99
C ARG A 50 8.13 -33.69 16.26
N ASP A 51 7.88 -32.56 16.92
CA ASP A 51 6.55 -32.04 17.21
C ASP A 51 5.92 -31.45 15.94
N LEU A 52 6.68 -30.66 15.17
CA LEU A 52 6.24 -30.19 13.85
C LEU A 52 5.91 -31.35 12.89
N PHE A 53 6.72 -32.41 12.88
CA PHE A 53 6.45 -33.61 12.08
C PHE A 53 5.17 -34.33 12.55
N LYS A 54 4.96 -34.41 13.86
CA LYS A 54 3.74 -35.00 14.43
C LYS A 54 2.50 -34.19 14.04
N ASP A 55 2.56 -32.87 14.13
CA ASP A 55 1.47 -31.98 13.73
C ASP A 55 1.17 -32.09 12.23
N LEU A 56 2.21 -32.11 11.38
CA LEU A 56 2.09 -32.31 9.93
C LEU A 56 1.44 -33.65 9.58
N VAL A 57 1.73 -34.72 10.33
CA VAL A 57 1.11 -36.03 10.11
C VAL A 57 -0.34 -36.05 10.61
N GLU A 58 -0.65 -35.37 11.72
CA GLU A 58 -1.98 -35.31 12.31
C GLU A 58 -2.99 -34.50 11.46
N ILE A 59 -2.53 -33.48 10.72
CA ILE A 59 -3.40 -32.69 9.84
C ILE A 59 -3.78 -33.39 8.54
N VAL A 60 -3.02 -34.39 8.07
CA VAL A 60 -3.25 -35.03 6.76
C VAL A 60 -4.62 -35.70 6.65
N PRO A 61 -5.09 -36.51 7.63
CA PRO A 61 -6.45 -37.06 7.62
C PRO A 61 -7.55 -35.97 7.65
N LEU A 62 -7.30 -34.85 8.34
CA LEU A 62 -8.26 -33.74 8.45
C LEU A 62 -8.40 -33.00 7.11
N VAL A 63 -7.27 -32.74 6.45
CA VAL A 63 -7.23 -32.14 5.10
C VAL A 63 -7.89 -33.08 4.09
N GLN A 64 -7.62 -34.39 4.16
CA GLN A 64 -8.27 -35.37 3.30
C GLN A 64 -9.79 -35.37 3.49
N SER A 65 -10.27 -35.37 4.74
CA SER A 65 -11.71 -35.27 5.05
C SER A 65 -12.33 -33.97 4.52
N LEU A 66 -11.62 -32.85 4.57
CA LEU A 66 -12.09 -31.57 4.03
C LEU A 66 -12.22 -31.61 2.50
N ILE A 67 -11.26 -32.24 1.81
CA ILE A 67 -11.26 -32.40 0.35
C ILE A 67 -12.42 -33.32 -0.07
N ASP A 68 -12.60 -34.44 0.63
CA ASP A 68 -13.66 -35.42 0.33
C ASP A 68 -15.07 -34.83 0.57
N ARG A 69 -15.23 -33.92 1.55
CA ARG A 69 -16.47 -33.18 1.80
C ARG A 69 -16.76 -32.11 0.74
N LYS A 70 -15.73 -31.57 0.08
CA LYS A 70 -15.90 -30.54 -0.95
C LYS A 70 -16.45 -31.09 -2.26
N ALA A 71 -16.23 -32.39 -2.53
CA ALA A 71 -16.79 -33.08 -3.70
C ALA A 71 -18.30 -33.37 -3.57
N SER A 72 -18.85 -33.37 -2.35
CA SER A 72 -20.28 -33.57 -2.06
C SER A 72 -21.04 -32.26 -1.77
N SER A 73 -20.52 -31.12 -2.24
CA SER A 73 -21.17 -29.81 -2.08
C SER A 73 -22.46 -29.71 -2.90
N SER A 74 -23.59 -29.97 -2.26
CA SER A 74 -24.94 -29.84 -2.80
C SER A 74 -25.47 -28.40 -2.78
N PHE A 75 -24.60 -27.39 -2.82
CA PHE A 75 -25.02 -25.99 -2.92
C PHE A 75 -25.44 -25.65 -4.35
N THR A 76 -26.69 -25.99 -4.70
CA THR A 76 -27.32 -25.41 -5.89
C THR A 76 -27.58 -23.94 -5.61
N ARG A 77 -26.70 -23.07 -6.14
CA ARG A 77 -26.88 -21.62 -6.16
C ARG A 77 -28.04 -21.26 -7.09
N ARG A 78 -29.28 -21.55 -6.70
CA ARG A 78 -30.50 -21.09 -7.37
C ARG A 78 -30.83 -19.68 -6.86
N GLY A 79 -29.98 -18.72 -7.20
CA GLY A 79 -30.31 -17.31 -7.02
C GLY A 79 -31.16 -16.84 -8.21
N SER A 80 -32.43 -16.46 -7.97
CA SER A 80 -33.21 -15.76 -8.98
C SER A 80 -32.62 -14.37 -9.19
N MET A 81 -32.13 -14.12 -10.40
CA MET A 81 -31.60 -12.82 -10.80
C MET A 81 -32.77 -11.92 -11.17
N ILE A 82 -33.18 -11.02 -10.26
CA ILE A 82 -34.12 -9.93 -10.60
C ILE A 82 -33.29 -8.79 -11.18
N TYR A 83 -33.45 -8.54 -12.47
CA TYR A 83 -32.77 -7.46 -13.19
C TYR A 83 -33.46 -6.13 -12.89
N THR A 84 -32.90 -5.31 -12.01
CA THR A 84 -33.34 -3.92 -11.84
C THR A 84 -32.57 -3.02 -12.81
N LYS A 85 -33.29 -2.11 -13.48
CA LYS A 85 -32.69 -1.15 -14.41
C LYS A 85 -31.75 -0.20 -13.65
N THR A 86 -30.56 0.05 -14.19
CA THR A 86 -29.59 1.00 -13.66
C THR A 86 -30.16 2.42 -13.62
N PRO A 87 -30.05 3.17 -12.51
CA PRO A 87 -30.52 4.55 -12.46
C PRO A 87 -29.65 5.44 -13.35
N SER A 88 -30.30 6.25 -14.21
CA SER A 88 -29.62 7.22 -15.09
C SER A 88 -28.81 8.25 -14.29
N ARG A 89 -27.62 8.57 -14.83
CA ARG A 89 -26.62 9.52 -14.35
C ARG A 89 -27.12 10.98 -14.33
N GLU A 90 -28.30 11.26 -14.86
CA GLU A 90 -28.88 12.63 -14.94
C GLU A 90 -29.53 13.11 -13.63
N SER A 91 -29.76 12.23 -12.64
CA SER A 91 -30.41 12.61 -11.38
C SER A 91 -29.50 13.31 -10.37
N GLN A 92 -28.19 13.39 -10.62
CA GLN A 92 -27.22 14.00 -9.69
C GLN A 92 -26.94 15.49 -9.92
N TYR A 93 -27.42 16.10 -11.02
CA TYR A 93 -27.13 17.51 -11.34
C TYR A 93 -28.27 18.50 -11.07
N ARG A 94 -29.40 18.06 -10.49
CA ARG A 94 -30.61 18.89 -10.24
C ARG A 94 -30.95 19.11 -8.76
N LYS A 95 -29.97 19.07 -7.85
CA LYS A 95 -30.23 19.28 -6.40
C LYS A 95 -29.35 20.33 -5.71
N ALA A 96 -28.75 21.26 -6.47
CA ALA A 96 -28.08 22.43 -5.90
C ALA A 96 -28.92 23.72 -5.94
N SER A 97 -30.16 23.68 -6.46
CA SER A 97 -31.05 24.83 -6.46
C SER A 97 -32.49 24.37 -6.26
N GLU A 98 -32.91 24.33 -5.00
CA GLU A 98 -34.28 24.65 -4.55
C GLU A 98 -34.34 24.52 -3.02
N LEU A 99 -34.17 25.67 -2.36
CA LEU A 99 -34.66 25.89 -1.01
C LEU A 99 -36.20 25.76 -1.00
N LYS A 100 -36.73 25.20 0.10
CA LYS A 100 -38.12 25.34 0.58
C LYS A 100 -39.16 24.35 0.02
N GLY A 101 -39.61 23.40 0.86
CA GLY A 101 -40.86 22.69 0.57
C GLY A 101 -41.11 21.41 1.38
N ARG A 102 -41.80 21.57 2.52
CA ARG A 102 -42.76 20.66 3.18
C ARG A 102 -42.81 19.17 2.77
N ASN A 103 -42.60 18.32 3.79
CA ASN A 103 -43.39 17.14 4.18
C ASN A 103 -44.24 16.45 3.10
N ALA A 104 -43.85 15.25 2.70
CA ALA A 104 -44.74 14.27 2.08
C ALA A 104 -44.62 12.94 2.82
N ALA A 105 -45.55 12.72 3.73
CA ALA A 105 -45.83 11.43 4.34
C ALA A 105 -46.52 10.51 3.30
N GLN A 106 -45.94 9.34 3.06
CA GLN A 106 -46.58 8.19 2.39
C GLN A 106 -45.85 6.94 2.88
N SER A 107 -46.43 5.81 3.25
CA SER A 107 -47.76 5.39 3.68
C SER A 107 -47.55 3.97 4.21
N ILE A 108 -47.96 3.67 5.44
CA ILE A 108 -47.92 2.31 6.00
C ILE A 108 -49.30 1.67 5.77
N PRO A 109 -49.43 0.44 5.22
CA PRO A 109 -50.72 -0.21 5.08
C PRO A 109 -51.12 -0.86 6.41
N ALA A 110 -52.08 -0.24 7.10
CA ALA A 110 -52.68 -0.79 8.32
C ALA A 110 -53.66 -1.93 8.00
N ARG A 111 -53.62 -2.94 8.86
CA ARG A 111 -54.45 -4.16 8.84
C ARG A 111 -55.95 -3.85 8.99
N LYS A 112 -56.78 -4.62 8.29
CA LYS A 112 -58.23 -4.75 8.54
C LYS A 112 -58.49 -5.22 9.98
N LYS A 113 -59.31 -4.48 10.73
CA LYS A 113 -60.14 -5.05 11.80
C LYS A 113 -61.50 -4.35 11.84
N ARG A 114 -62.49 -5.20 12.03
CA ARG A 114 -63.95 -5.04 12.01
C ARG A 114 -64.40 -4.37 13.30
N GLU A 115 -65.26 -3.37 13.24
CA GLU A 115 -66.00 -2.87 14.41
C GLU A 115 -67.40 -2.40 14.01
N HIS A 116 -68.36 -2.82 14.83
CA HIS A 116 -69.80 -2.61 14.74
C HIS A 116 -70.19 -1.92 16.04
N GLY A 117 -70.85 -0.77 15.94
CA GLY A 117 -71.46 -0.01 17.04
C GLY A 117 -72.26 1.14 16.40
N GLU A 118 -73.59 1.01 16.35
CA GLU A 118 -74.56 1.56 17.30
C GLU A 118 -75.12 2.91 16.81
N LYS A 119 -76.45 2.95 16.62
CA LYS A 119 -77.23 4.16 16.36
C LYS A 119 -78.20 4.34 17.52
N GLU A 120 -78.08 5.48 18.17
CA GLU A 120 -79.04 6.03 19.13
C GLU A 120 -80.34 6.49 18.46
N GLY A 121 -81.41 6.48 19.26
CA GLY A 121 -82.36 7.60 19.34
C GLY A 121 -83.73 7.38 18.71
N ASN A 122 -84.75 7.11 19.55
CA ASN A 122 -86.00 7.88 19.46
C ASN A 122 -86.84 7.83 20.75
N ASN A 123 -87.34 9.01 21.12
CA ASN A 123 -88.20 9.31 22.27
C ASN A 123 -89.65 8.85 22.05
N GLY A 124 -90.36 8.57 23.16
CA GLY A 124 -91.80 8.37 23.17
C GLY A 124 -92.39 8.26 24.58
N SER A 125 -92.56 9.40 25.24
CA SER A 125 -93.34 9.58 26.47
C SER A 125 -94.78 9.03 26.32
N ASN A 126 -95.32 8.37 27.36
CA ASN A 126 -96.64 8.70 27.95
C ASN A 126 -96.96 7.88 29.21
N ASN A 127 -97.62 8.58 30.13
CA ASN A 127 -98.01 8.24 31.50
C ASN A 127 -99.01 7.08 31.65
N SER A 128 -98.99 6.45 32.82
CA SER A 128 -100.11 6.30 33.79
C SER A 128 -99.85 5.04 34.62
N ASP A 129 -99.51 5.20 35.90
CA ASP A 129 -100.50 4.98 36.98
C ASP A 129 -101.08 3.56 36.96
N ALA A 130 -100.43 2.67 37.71
CA ALA A 130 -101.02 1.46 38.30
C ALA A 130 -99.98 0.84 39.25
N GLU A 131 -99.83 1.45 40.43
CA GLU A 131 -99.51 0.70 41.65
C GLU A 131 -100.58 -0.39 41.80
N SER A 132 -100.30 -1.58 41.26
CA SER A 132 -101.21 -2.71 41.31
C SER A 132 -100.43 -4.02 41.15
N PHE A 133 -99.97 -4.52 42.29
CA PHE A 133 -99.67 -5.92 42.57
C PHE A 133 -98.61 -6.60 41.69
N SER A 134 -97.35 -6.62 42.16
CA SER A 134 -96.52 -7.85 42.17
C SER A 134 -95.44 -7.80 43.26
N ILE A 135 -95.81 -7.25 44.42
CA ILE A 135 -95.21 -7.68 45.69
C ILE A 135 -95.88 -9.03 45.97
N LEU A 136 -95.10 -10.07 46.25
CA LEU A 136 -95.47 -11.49 46.38
C LEU A 136 -95.16 -12.39 45.15
N SER A 137 -93.92 -12.29 44.65
CA SER A 137 -93.17 -13.51 44.27
C SER A 137 -91.86 -13.58 45.06
N SER A 138 -91.92 -13.27 46.36
CA SER A 138 -90.79 -13.31 47.29
C SER A 138 -91.05 -14.31 48.41
N ARG A 139 -91.21 -15.60 48.07
CA ARG A 139 -91.08 -16.68 49.07
C ARG A 139 -90.76 -18.07 48.51
N ALA A 140 -90.26 -18.16 47.27
CA ALA A 140 -89.81 -19.43 46.69
C ALA A 140 -88.41 -19.40 46.07
N SER A 141 -87.74 -18.23 45.96
CA SER A 141 -86.43 -18.10 45.30
C SER A 141 -85.23 -17.88 46.24
N THR A 142 -85.39 -17.74 47.56
CA THR A 142 -84.26 -17.38 48.44
C THR A 142 -83.17 -18.45 48.57
N ALA A 143 -83.46 -19.70 48.15
CA ALA A 143 -82.47 -20.76 48.06
C ALA A 143 -81.73 -20.70 46.71
N ASP A 144 -82.48 -20.50 45.62
CA ASP A 144 -81.97 -20.33 44.25
C ASP A 144 -81.09 -19.08 44.15
N ASP A 145 -81.56 -17.94 44.65
CA ASP A 145 -80.83 -16.67 44.73
C ASP A 145 -79.54 -16.77 45.57
N ARG A 146 -79.49 -17.73 46.52
CA ARG A 146 -78.31 -17.98 47.37
C ARG A 146 -77.27 -18.82 46.66
N GLU A 147 -77.71 -19.87 45.96
CA GLU A 147 -76.86 -20.72 45.14
C GLU A 147 -76.28 -19.92 43.95
N GLU A 148 -77.06 -19.02 43.36
CA GLU A 148 -76.58 -18.06 42.36
C GLU A 148 -75.52 -17.11 42.92
N LEU A 149 -75.70 -16.61 44.14
CA LEU A 149 -74.72 -15.77 44.83
C LEU A 149 -73.40 -16.52 45.07
N ASP A 150 -73.47 -17.79 45.45
CA ASP A 150 -72.29 -18.64 45.67
C ASP A 150 -71.58 -18.96 44.34
N LEU A 151 -72.33 -19.19 43.26
CA LEU A 151 -71.78 -19.36 41.91
C LEU A 151 -71.07 -18.09 41.41
N LEU A 152 -71.70 -16.92 41.59
CA LEU A 152 -71.12 -15.63 41.23
C LEU A 152 -69.85 -15.35 42.04
N LYS A 153 -69.87 -15.66 43.34
CA LYS A 153 -68.70 -15.51 44.20
C LYS A 153 -67.56 -16.41 43.74
N GLY A 154 -67.83 -17.67 43.40
CA GLY A 154 -66.85 -18.58 42.81
C GLY A 154 -66.27 -18.06 41.49
N GLN A 155 -67.10 -17.48 40.62
CA GLN A 155 -66.63 -16.85 39.39
C GLN A 155 -65.72 -15.64 39.65
N VAL A 156 -66.06 -14.80 40.62
CA VAL A 156 -65.23 -13.65 41.01
C VAL A 156 -63.87 -14.11 41.53
N GLU A 157 -63.84 -15.14 42.38
CA GLU A 157 -62.59 -15.71 42.90
C GLU A 157 -61.73 -16.31 41.78
N ASP A 158 -62.32 -17.02 40.82
CA ASP A 158 -61.61 -17.57 39.67
C ASP A 158 -61.11 -16.48 38.70
N LEU A 159 -61.89 -15.42 38.47
CA LEU A 159 -61.47 -14.27 37.67
C LEU A 159 -60.32 -13.53 38.35
N GLN A 160 -60.36 -13.37 39.67
CA GLN A 160 -59.29 -12.76 40.44
C GLN A 160 -58.01 -13.59 40.36
N ARG A 161 -58.10 -14.93 40.42
CA ARG A 161 -56.96 -15.83 40.23
C ARG A 161 -56.36 -15.70 38.82
N LYS A 162 -57.19 -15.67 37.79
CA LYS A 162 -56.76 -15.47 36.39
C LYS A 162 -56.11 -14.10 36.16
N LEU A 163 -56.59 -13.06 36.85
CA LEU A 163 -56.00 -11.73 36.79
C LEU A 163 -54.58 -11.75 37.35
N LEU A 164 -54.39 -12.38 38.52
CA LEU A 164 -53.07 -12.50 39.16
C LEU A 164 -52.08 -13.29 38.31
N GLU A 165 -52.50 -14.41 37.71
CA GLU A 165 -51.66 -15.18 36.78
C GLU A 165 -51.26 -14.33 35.55
N LYS A 166 -52.19 -13.54 35.01
CA LYS A 166 -51.88 -12.64 33.91
C LYS A 166 -50.92 -11.52 34.33
N ASP A 167 -51.09 -10.95 35.51
CA ASP A 167 -50.17 -9.91 36.03
C ASP A 167 -48.76 -10.46 36.24
N GLU A 168 -48.62 -11.70 36.71
CA GLU A 168 -47.32 -12.37 36.82
C GLU A 168 -46.70 -12.69 35.44
N SER A 169 -47.52 -13.13 34.48
CA SER A 169 -47.07 -13.32 33.09
C SER A 169 -46.61 -12.00 32.46
N LEU A 170 -47.27 -10.89 32.78
CA LEU A 170 -46.93 -9.56 32.28
C LEU A 170 -45.61 -9.08 32.89
N LYS A 171 -45.39 -9.29 34.19
CA LYS A 171 -44.10 -9.01 34.84
C LYS A 171 -42.97 -9.83 34.20
N SER A 172 -43.20 -11.11 33.93
CA SER A 172 -42.22 -11.97 33.27
C SER A 172 -41.91 -11.51 31.84
N ALA A 173 -42.91 -11.07 31.09
CA ALA A 173 -42.74 -10.50 29.76
C ALA A 173 -41.97 -9.17 29.80
N GLU A 174 -42.16 -8.35 30.83
CA GLU A 174 -41.42 -7.11 31.03
C GLU A 174 -39.94 -7.37 31.34
N VAL A 175 -39.63 -8.35 32.20
CA VAL A 175 -38.24 -8.79 32.46
C VAL A 175 -37.58 -9.28 31.18
N LEU A 176 -38.25 -10.16 30.42
CA LEU A 176 -37.73 -10.67 29.16
C LEU A 176 -37.51 -9.56 28.12
N LYS A 177 -38.38 -8.56 28.07
CA LYS A 177 -38.20 -7.38 27.22
C LYS A 177 -36.95 -6.59 27.64
N ASN A 178 -36.71 -6.42 28.94
CA ASN A 178 -35.51 -5.74 29.43
C ASN A 178 -34.23 -6.52 29.10
N GLU A 179 -34.25 -7.84 29.23
CA GLU A 179 -33.15 -8.72 28.79
C GLU A 179 -32.92 -8.61 27.28
N MET A 180 -33.97 -8.62 26.46
CA MET A 180 -33.88 -8.44 25.01
C MET A 180 -33.25 -7.10 24.63
N ASN A 181 -33.58 -6.02 25.36
CA ASN A 181 -32.98 -4.70 25.16
C ASN A 181 -31.48 -4.71 25.52
N ALA A 182 -31.10 -5.39 26.61
CA ALA A 182 -29.69 -5.54 27.00
C ALA A 182 -28.89 -6.32 25.93
N VAL A 183 -29.47 -7.40 25.39
CA VAL A 183 -28.86 -8.17 24.29
C VAL A 183 -28.74 -7.31 23.02
N HIS A 184 -29.73 -6.48 22.70
CA HIS A 184 -29.64 -5.55 21.58
C HIS A 184 -28.51 -4.53 21.75
N ALA A 185 -28.35 -3.96 22.95
CA ALA A 185 -27.24 -3.05 23.24
C ALA A 185 -25.88 -3.72 23.06
N GLN A 186 -25.71 -4.96 23.54
CA GLN A 186 -24.48 -5.73 23.33
C GLN A 186 -24.23 -6.06 21.85
N LEU A 187 -25.28 -6.36 21.08
CA LEU A 187 -25.18 -6.59 19.64
C LEU A 187 -24.68 -5.34 18.90
N ASP A 188 -25.21 -4.17 19.25
CA ASP A 188 -24.79 -2.90 18.66
C ASP A 188 -23.34 -2.57 19.01
N GLU A 189 -22.90 -2.82 20.24
CA GLU A 189 -21.50 -2.66 20.64
C GLU A 189 -20.56 -3.61 19.89
N LEU A 190 -20.91 -4.89 19.77
CA LEU A 190 -20.14 -5.86 18.98
C LEU A 190 -20.05 -5.45 17.51
N LYS A 191 -21.11 -4.86 16.96
CA LYS A 191 -21.12 -4.33 15.59
C LYS A 191 -20.16 -3.16 15.44
N VAL A 192 -20.10 -2.24 16.41
CA VAL A 192 -19.12 -1.14 16.42
C VAL A 192 -17.70 -1.70 16.51
N GLN A 193 -17.41 -2.61 17.45
CA GLN A 193 -16.08 -3.22 17.57
C GLN A 193 -15.65 -3.96 16.30
N THR A 194 -16.58 -4.64 15.64
CA THR A 194 -16.33 -5.31 14.35
C THR A 194 -15.94 -4.29 13.29
N SER A 195 -16.63 -3.14 13.23
CA SER A 195 -16.33 -2.07 12.28
C SER A 195 -14.97 -1.41 12.55
N GLU A 196 -14.58 -1.24 13.80
CA GLU A 196 -13.27 -0.73 14.20
C GLU A 196 -12.15 -1.69 13.81
N LYS A 197 -12.30 -2.98 14.14
CA LYS A 197 -11.33 -4.02 13.75
C LYS A 197 -11.19 -4.11 12.23
N GLU A 198 -12.29 -4.04 11.49
CA GLU A 198 -12.29 -4.00 10.02
C GLU A 198 -11.56 -2.75 9.48
N SER A 199 -11.73 -1.60 10.13
CA SER A 199 -11.00 -0.37 9.78
C SER A 199 -9.49 -0.50 10.04
N LEU A 200 -9.11 -1.15 11.14
CA LEU A 200 -7.72 -1.42 11.49
C LEU A 200 -7.08 -2.38 10.46
N ILE A 201 -7.77 -3.47 10.11
CA ILE A 201 -7.33 -4.41 9.07
C ILE A 201 -7.11 -3.69 7.74
N LYS A 202 -8.03 -2.80 7.34
CA LYS A 202 -7.88 -2.00 6.12
C LYS A 202 -6.68 -1.06 6.18
N SER A 203 -6.43 -0.44 7.35
CA SER A 203 -5.29 0.44 7.55
C SER A 203 -3.97 -0.31 7.47
N THR A 204 -3.84 -1.44 8.16
CA THR A 204 -2.62 -2.26 8.15
C THR A 204 -2.37 -2.86 6.76
N GLN A 205 -3.42 -3.29 6.05
CA GLN A 205 -3.28 -3.75 4.67
C GLN A 205 -2.79 -2.65 3.72
N ARG A 206 -3.25 -1.40 3.90
CA ARG A 206 -2.70 -0.26 3.15
C ARG A 206 -1.24 -0.02 3.47
N GLN A 207 -0.85 -0.02 4.74
CA GLN A 207 0.55 0.14 5.15
C GLN A 207 1.45 -0.96 4.58
N LEU A 208 0.99 -2.22 4.58
CA LEU A 208 1.70 -3.34 3.96
C LEU A 208 1.89 -3.12 2.46
N SER A 209 0.86 -2.64 1.76
CA SER A 209 0.95 -2.35 0.33
C SER A 209 1.94 -1.22 0.01
N ASP A 210 1.94 -0.15 0.81
CA ASP A 210 2.90 0.96 0.67
C ASP A 210 4.34 0.49 0.93
N ALA A 211 4.55 -0.31 1.98
CA ALA A 211 5.85 -0.92 2.26
C ALA A 211 6.33 -1.83 1.12
N LYS A 212 5.42 -2.59 0.50
CA LYS A 212 5.72 -3.44 -0.66
C LYS A 212 6.16 -2.63 -1.88
N ILE A 213 5.49 -1.49 -2.14
CA ILE A 213 5.87 -0.58 -3.23
C ILE A 213 7.27 0.00 -2.96
N LYS A 214 7.50 0.53 -1.75
CA LYS A 214 8.81 1.05 -1.35
C LYS A 214 9.93 0.02 -1.47
N LEU A 215 9.66 -1.24 -1.12
CA LEU A 215 10.62 -2.32 -1.28
C LEU A 215 10.94 -2.58 -2.76
N ALA A 216 9.94 -2.59 -3.63
CA ALA A 216 10.14 -2.74 -5.07
C ALA A 216 10.96 -1.57 -5.65
N ASP A 217 10.69 -0.34 -5.22
CA ASP A 217 11.46 0.85 -5.64
C ASP A 217 12.93 0.76 -5.20
N LYS A 218 13.18 0.29 -3.97
CA LYS A 218 14.53 0.06 -3.46
C LYS A 218 15.24 -1.05 -4.24
N GLN A 219 14.54 -2.12 -4.58
CA GLN A 219 15.08 -3.21 -5.40
C GLN A 219 15.48 -2.71 -6.80
N ALA A 220 14.61 -1.93 -7.45
CA ALA A 220 14.90 -1.33 -8.75
C ALA A 220 16.10 -0.37 -8.70
N ALA A 221 16.21 0.45 -7.64
CA ALA A 221 17.36 1.33 -7.44
C ALA A 221 18.67 0.55 -7.25
N LEU A 222 18.64 -0.57 -6.52
CA LEU A 222 19.79 -1.44 -6.31
C LEU A 222 20.25 -2.06 -7.64
N GLU A 223 19.33 -2.66 -8.41
CA GLU A 223 19.64 -3.25 -9.71
C GLU A 223 20.24 -2.22 -10.68
N LYS A 224 19.71 -1.00 -10.69
CA LYS A 224 20.27 0.10 -11.47
C LYS A 224 21.71 0.41 -11.07
N ILE A 225 21.98 0.62 -9.77
CA ILE A 225 23.32 0.91 -9.28
C ILE A 225 24.28 -0.25 -9.60
N GLN A 226 23.82 -1.50 -9.48
CA GLN A 226 24.61 -2.67 -9.83
C GLN A 226 24.97 -2.70 -11.32
N TRP A 227 24.02 -2.38 -12.20
CA TRP A 227 24.28 -2.24 -13.63
C TRP A 227 25.24 -1.10 -13.94
N GLU A 228 25.09 0.05 -13.31
CA GLU A 228 26.00 1.20 -13.45
C GLU A 228 27.41 0.84 -12.96
N ALA A 229 27.54 0.13 -11.84
CA ALA A 229 28.82 -0.33 -11.31
C ALA A 229 29.51 -1.33 -12.24
N LEU A 230 28.78 -2.35 -12.74
CA LEU A 230 29.32 -3.34 -13.68
C LEU A 230 29.78 -2.67 -14.97
N THR A 231 28.95 -1.81 -15.56
CA THR A 231 29.31 -1.10 -16.80
C THR A 231 30.45 -0.11 -16.60
N SER A 232 30.52 0.57 -15.46
CA SER A 232 31.66 1.42 -15.09
C SER A 232 32.94 0.61 -14.96
N ASN A 233 32.91 -0.53 -14.26
CA ASN A 233 34.07 -1.38 -14.06
C ASN A 233 34.63 -1.90 -15.40
N THR A 234 33.76 -2.32 -16.34
CA THR A 234 34.20 -2.71 -17.69
C THR A 234 34.88 -1.57 -18.47
N LYS A 235 34.49 -0.32 -18.25
CA LYS A 235 35.17 0.84 -18.86
C LYS A 235 36.54 1.06 -18.25
N VAL A 236 36.65 0.90 -16.92
CA VAL A 236 37.94 0.98 -16.21
C VAL A 236 38.89 -0.11 -16.69
N GLU A 237 38.42 -1.34 -16.87
CA GLU A 237 39.21 -2.44 -17.41
C GLU A 237 39.75 -2.12 -18.81
N LYS A 238 38.92 -1.56 -19.70
CA LYS A 238 39.36 -1.12 -21.04
C LYS A 238 40.41 -0.02 -20.99
N LEU A 239 40.18 1.02 -20.18
CA LEU A 239 41.15 2.09 -20.01
C LEU A 239 42.48 1.59 -19.43
N GLN A 240 42.44 0.60 -18.53
CA GLN A 240 43.64 -0.04 -18.00
C GLN A 240 44.39 -0.81 -19.08
N GLU A 241 43.69 -1.49 -19.99
CA GLU A 241 44.30 -2.19 -21.14
C GLU A 241 44.96 -1.20 -22.11
N GLU A 242 44.28 -0.10 -22.45
CA GLU A 242 44.82 0.98 -23.28
C GLU A 242 46.08 1.59 -22.65
N LEU A 243 46.04 1.90 -21.35
CA LEU A 243 47.20 2.41 -20.61
C LEU A 243 48.39 1.44 -20.69
N ASN A 244 48.15 0.14 -20.50
CA ASN A 244 49.18 -0.89 -20.60
C ASN A 244 49.74 -1.00 -22.03
N SER A 245 48.92 -0.79 -23.07
CA SER A 245 49.37 -0.74 -24.47
C SER A 245 50.30 0.45 -24.71
N VAL A 246 49.86 1.66 -24.33
CA VAL A 246 50.65 2.89 -24.48
C VAL A 246 51.96 2.80 -23.71
N GLN A 247 51.95 2.24 -22.49
CA GLN A 247 53.18 2.03 -21.72
C GLN A 247 54.16 1.09 -22.45
N ARG A 248 53.65 0.03 -23.11
CA ARG A 248 54.47 -0.88 -23.91
C ARG A 248 55.04 -0.18 -25.16
N GLU A 249 54.24 0.64 -25.83
CA GLU A 249 54.66 1.45 -26.97
C GLU A 249 55.74 2.46 -26.58
N ILE A 250 55.57 3.19 -25.47
CA ILE A 250 56.58 4.10 -24.92
C ILE A 250 57.87 3.34 -24.58
N SER A 251 57.76 2.16 -23.97
CA SER A 251 58.94 1.34 -23.65
C SER A 251 59.69 0.89 -24.91
N SER A 252 58.94 0.52 -25.96
CA SER A 252 59.52 0.19 -27.27
C SER A 252 60.23 1.40 -27.88
N PHE A 253 59.63 2.58 -27.83
CA PHE A 253 60.21 3.81 -28.35
C PHE A 253 61.47 4.24 -27.60
N MET A 254 61.44 4.13 -26.27
CA MET A 254 62.58 4.43 -25.41
C MET A 254 63.76 3.49 -25.67
N LEU A 255 63.50 2.21 -25.96
CA LEU A 255 64.54 1.25 -26.37
C LEU A 255 65.17 1.63 -27.71
N LEU A 256 64.37 2.11 -28.67
CA LEU A 256 64.89 2.62 -29.94
C LEU A 256 65.81 3.82 -29.72
N PHE A 257 65.41 4.77 -28.88
CA PHE A 257 66.26 5.92 -28.54
C PHE A 257 67.55 5.54 -27.83
N ASP A 258 67.52 4.59 -26.88
CA ASP A 258 68.72 4.10 -26.21
C ASP A 258 69.69 3.42 -27.20
N GLY A 259 69.16 2.67 -28.17
CA GLY A 259 69.94 2.11 -29.28
C GLY A 259 70.60 3.19 -30.14
N LEU A 260 69.86 4.25 -30.51
CA LEU A 260 70.38 5.38 -31.26
C LEU A 260 71.46 6.15 -30.47
N LEU A 261 71.22 6.44 -29.20
CA LEU A 261 72.16 7.15 -28.32
C LEU A 261 73.51 6.42 -28.19
N LYS A 262 73.49 5.08 -28.16
CA LYS A 262 74.69 4.23 -28.12
C LYS A 262 75.41 4.12 -29.46
N SER A 263 74.75 4.43 -30.56
CA SER A 263 75.30 4.31 -31.92
C SER A 263 76.20 5.50 -32.29
N ASP A 264 76.04 6.66 -31.64
CA ASP A 264 76.78 7.89 -31.93
C ASP A 264 78.07 8.09 -31.10
N SER A 265 78.46 7.13 -30.25
CA SER A 265 79.71 7.25 -29.47
C SER A 265 80.96 6.72 -30.18
N GLY A 266 80.89 6.43 -31.49
CA GLY A 266 81.97 5.85 -32.27
C GLY A 266 82.39 6.75 -33.44
N HIS A 267 83.48 7.51 -33.23
CA HIS A 267 84.37 8.06 -34.25
C HIS A 267 83.74 8.48 -35.60
N TYR A 268 83.34 9.75 -35.71
CA TYR A 268 83.34 10.45 -37.00
C TYR A 268 84.13 11.75 -36.86
N ALA A 269 85.39 11.69 -37.22
CA ALA A 269 86.21 12.86 -37.54
C ALA A 269 86.21 12.99 -39.07
N GLU A 270 85.19 13.64 -39.62
CA GLU A 270 85.20 14.10 -41.02
C GLU A 270 84.16 15.21 -41.21
N ASP A 271 84.66 16.44 -41.02
CA ASP A 271 84.49 17.62 -41.87
C ASP A 271 83.29 17.69 -42.83
N TYR A 272 82.06 17.57 -42.31
CA TYR A 272 80.89 18.12 -42.97
C TYR A 272 80.46 19.39 -42.25
N ASP A 273 80.66 20.53 -42.91
CA ASP A 273 80.02 21.81 -42.58
C ASP A 273 78.51 21.69 -42.84
N ILE A 274 77.84 20.94 -41.98
CA ILE A 274 76.39 20.97 -41.84
C ILE A 274 76.16 22.16 -40.92
N SER A 275 76.15 23.36 -41.50
CA SER A 275 75.50 24.50 -40.86
C SER A 275 74.13 23.99 -40.39
N PRO A 276 73.86 23.95 -39.07
CA PRO A 276 72.61 23.45 -38.56
C PRO A 276 71.50 24.19 -39.29
N CYS A 277 70.65 23.46 -40.02
CA CYS A 277 69.41 24.03 -40.52
C CYS A 277 68.71 24.61 -39.30
N ASN A 278 68.67 25.93 -39.23
CA ASN A 278 68.17 26.67 -38.10
C ASN A 278 66.66 26.40 -37.98
N VAL A 279 66.32 25.41 -37.15
CA VAL A 279 64.94 25.00 -36.87
C VAL A 279 64.30 25.93 -35.83
N ASP A 280 65.03 26.94 -35.35
CA ASP A 280 64.54 27.89 -34.33
C ASP A 280 63.47 28.87 -34.87
N ASN A 281 63.02 28.69 -36.11
CA ASN A 281 61.90 29.43 -36.70
C ASN A 281 60.65 28.57 -36.92
N LEU A 282 60.38 27.58 -36.06
CA LEU A 282 58.97 27.28 -35.79
C LEU A 282 58.44 28.38 -34.87
N PRO A 283 57.41 29.15 -35.28
CA PRO A 283 56.79 30.09 -34.35
C PRO A 283 56.35 29.31 -33.12
N SER A 284 56.95 29.66 -31.98
CA SER A 284 56.56 29.16 -30.67
C SER A 284 55.05 29.31 -30.54
N ILE A 285 54.36 28.18 -30.38
CA ILE A 285 52.90 28.14 -30.21
C ILE A 285 52.48 28.85 -28.91
N ASP A 286 53.42 29.11 -28.00
CA ASP A 286 53.19 29.81 -26.74
C ASP A 286 52.85 31.30 -26.88
N ASP A 287 52.99 31.90 -28.08
CA ASP A 287 52.65 33.31 -28.33
C ASP A 287 51.28 33.48 -29.04
N LEU A 288 50.37 32.50 -28.90
CA LEU A 288 48.97 32.67 -29.26
C LEU A 288 48.21 33.29 -28.08
N ASP A 289 47.85 34.58 -28.19
CA ASP A 289 46.93 35.25 -27.26
C ASP A 289 45.72 34.34 -26.95
N GLU A 290 45.38 34.17 -25.68
CA GLU A 290 44.30 33.29 -25.18
C GLU A 290 42.97 33.58 -25.90
N ILE A 291 42.76 34.85 -26.25
CA ILE A 291 41.61 35.33 -27.04
C ILE A 291 41.63 34.78 -28.48
N ALA A 292 42.81 34.66 -29.10
CA ALA A 292 42.94 34.09 -30.44
C ALA A 292 42.72 32.57 -30.43
N MET A 293 43.17 31.88 -29.38
CA MET A 293 42.92 30.45 -29.17
C MET A 293 41.41 30.17 -29.03
N GLN A 294 40.72 30.96 -28.20
CA GLN A 294 39.27 30.87 -28.03
C GLN A 294 38.51 31.10 -29.34
N LYS A 295 38.90 32.11 -30.14
CA LYS A 295 38.26 32.41 -31.44
C LYS A 295 38.46 31.30 -32.48
N MET A 296 39.61 30.62 -32.44
CA MET A 296 39.89 29.48 -33.32
C MET A 296 39.03 28.28 -32.93
N GLU A 297 38.87 28.02 -31.63
CA GLU A 297 38.02 26.93 -31.14
C GLU A 297 36.54 27.20 -31.44
N GLU A 298 36.05 28.42 -31.27
CA GLU A 298 34.70 28.82 -31.68
C GLU A 298 34.46 28.62 -33.18
N ALA A 299 35.45 28.95 -34.02
CA ALA A 299 35.37 28.72 -35.47
C ALA A 299 35.36 27.23 -35.82
N ARG A 300 36.09 26.40 -35.06
CA ARG A 300 36.10 24.93 -35.20
C ARG A 300 34.74 24.34 -34.85
N GLU A 301 34.17 24.73 -33.71
CA GLU A 301 32.84 24.27 -33.27
C GLU A 301 31.74 24.72 -34.24
N ALA A 302 31.79 25.97 -34.73
CA ALA A 302 30.85 26.46 -35.74
C ALA A 302 30.92 25.67 -37.05
N TYR A 303 32.12 25.26 -37.49
CA TYR A 303 32.28 24.40 -38.66
C TYR A 303 31.70 22.99 -38.43
N ILE A 304 31.94 22.39 -37.26
CA ILE A 304 31.37 21.08 -36.91
C ILE A 304 29.84 21.14 -36.91
N ALA A 305 29.26 22.17 -36.28
CA ALA A 305 27.82 22.38 -36.26
C ALA A 305 27.23 22.60 -37.67
N ALA A 306 27.88 23.41 -38.51
CA ALA A 306 27.45 23.66 -39.88
C ALA A 306 27.54 22.38 -40.74
N VAL A 307 28.57 21.55 -40.57
CA VAL A 307 28.69 20.26 -41.25
C VAL A 307 27.61 19.28 -40.78
N ALA A 308 27.27 19.27 -39.50
CA ALA A 308 26.16 18.45 -38.99
C ALA A 308 24.81 18.90 -39.59
N ALA A 309 24.54 20.21 -39.62
CA ALA A 309 23.34 20.77 -40.23
C ALA A 309 23.25 20.48 -41.73
N ALA A 310 24.37 20.60 -42.47
CA ALA A 310 24.43 20.27 -43.88
C ALA A 310 24.17 18.78 -44.16
N LYS A 311 24.64 17.88 -43.28
CA LYS A 311 24.35 16.44 -43.37
C LYS A 311 22.88 16.12 -43.12
N GLU A 312 22.23 16.84 -42.20
CA GLU A 312 20.82 16.65 -41.86
C GLU A 312 19.89 17.19 -42.95
N LYS A 313 20.05 18.47 -43.32
CA LYS A 313 19.10 19.17 -44.20
C LYS A 313 19.40 19.02 -45.69
N LYS A 314 20.66 18.82 -46.07
CA LYS A 314 21.12 18.65 -47.46
C LYS A 314 20.64 19.74 -48.44
N ASP A 315 20.35 20.91 -47.91
CA ASP A 315 19.98 22.12 -48.64
C ASP A 315 21.23 22.94 -49.01
N GLU A 316 21.11 23.71 -50.09
CA GLU A 316 22.21 24.53 -50.63
C GLU A 316 22.68 25.57 -49.59
N GLU A 317 21.76 26.12 -48.79
CA GLU A 317 22.05 27.07 -47.74
C GLU A 317 22.93 26.47 -46.63
N SER A 318 22.64 25.25 -46.16
CA SER A 318 23.48 24.60 -45.15
C SER A 318 24.84 24.16 -45.71
N LEU A 319 24.91 23.77 -46.99
CA LEU A 319 26.17 23.48 -47.67
C LEU A 319 27.04 24.74 -47.80
N ALA A 320 26.45 25.89 -48.16
CA ALA A 320 27.13 27.18 -48.21
C ALA A 320 27.59 27.64 -46.81
N ALA A 321 26.78 27.42 -45.77
CA ALA A 321 27.14 27.67 -44.38
C ALA A 321 28.35 26.82 -43.95
N ALA A 322 28.38 25.53 -44.29
CA ALA A 322 29.53 24.67 -44.01
C ALA A 322 30.80 25.10 -44.77
N ALA A 323 30.67 25.53 -46.02
CA ALA A 323 31.79 26.04 -46.82
C ALA A 323 32.35 27.35 -46.24
N SER A 324 31.48 28.30 -45.87
CA SER A 324 31.91 29.57 -45.24
C SER A 324 32.55 29.37 -43.87
N ALA A 325 32.02 28.46 -43.04
CA ALA A 325 32.62 28.09 -41.76
C ALA A 325 34.01 27.45 -41.94
N ARG A 326 34.20 26.63 -42.98
CA ARG A 326 35.50 26.07 -43.35
C ARG A 326 36.51 27.16 -43.75
N LEU A 327 36.09 28.13 -44.56
CA LEU A 327 36.95 29.26 -44.94
C LEU A 327 37.36 30.09 -43.72
N ARG A 328 36.43 30.32 -42.79
CA ARG A 328 36.72 30.99 -41.52
C ARG A 328 37.75 30.23 -40.70
N LEU A 329 37.65 28.91 -40.59
CA LEU A 329 38.64 28.09 -39.90
C LEU A 329 40.01 28.12 -40.59
N GLN A 330 40.03 28.04 -41.92
CA GLN A 330 41.26 28.15 -42.72
C GLN A 330 41.95 29.51 -42.57
N SER A 331 41.20 30.59 -42.32
CA SER A 331 41.79 31.91 -42.11
C SER A 331 42.71 32.00 -40.89
N PHE A 332 42.49 31.17 -39.85
CA PHE A 332 43.40 31.09 -38.71
C PHE A 332 44.69 30.31 -39.01
N VAL A 333 44.64 29.38 -39.96
CA VAL A 333 45.77 28.54 -40.37
C VAL A 333 46.66 29.26 -41.40
N PHE A 334 46.06 30.00 -42.33
CA PHE A 334 46.77 30.68 -43.43
C PHE A 334 46.92 32.18 -43.25
N GLY A 335 46.19 32.81 -42.32
CA GLY A 335 46.23 34.27 -42.11
C GLY A 335 47.44 34.79 -41.33
N LYS A 336 48.28 33.92 -40.78
CA LYS A 336 49.47 34.29 -39.99
C LYS A 336 50.77 34.43 -40.80
N SER A 337 50.75 34.23 -42.11
CA SER A 337 51.93 34.40 -42.98
C SER A 337 52.02 35.76 -43.69
N SER A 338 51.16 36.73 -43.36
CA SER A 338 51.14 38.05 -44.01
C SER A 338 51.14 39.22 -43.03
N THR A 339 52.10 39.26 -42.11
CA THR A 339 52.48 40.50 -41.43
C THR A 339 53.99 40.49 -41.18
N GLY A 340 54.76 40.92 -42.19
CA GLY A 340 56.22 41.06 -42.09
C GLY A 340 56.85 41.72 -43.33
N ALA A 341 56.94 43.06 -43.28
CA ALA A 341 57.86 43.96 -44.00
C ALA A 341 57.71 44.16 -45.53
N LEU A 342 57.08 45.30 -45.87
CA LEU A 342 57.62 46.27 -46.84
C LEU A 342 58.74 47.07 -46.18
#